data_AF-A0A0X8G560-F1
#
_entry.id   AF-A0A0X8G560-F1
#
_cell.length_a   1.000
_cell.length_b   1.000
_cell.length_c   1.000
_cell.angle_alpha   90.00
_cell.angle_beta   90.00
_cell.angle_gamma   90.00
#
_symmetry.space_group_name_H-M   'P 1'
#
loop_
_entity.id
_entity.type
_entity.pdbx_description
1 polymer ?
#
loop_
_entity_poly.entity_id
_entity_poly.type
_entity_poly.pdbx_seq_one_letter_code
_entity_poly.pdbx_strand_id
1 'polypeptide(L)'
;MDELIKQALNEYFSDYKKYHLIILISFVIIIALIQIIQSVWVSNKIERFKTDLKKSEIKFSRYNELQINSLREIYHKLVAFQLANNLIFKSKPKSVGHSKYKNRINEWIKSYIECANEFAREKILLTDELKSLFTRTLKDFEEVKDILMTEKENLDYWEMVNAGNWNAMYDFEDNELDTISSQIEKLKDKSSIKNSEKHIRELRNKIEIEFTRMAD
;
A
#
# COMPACT_ATOMS: atom_id res chain seq x y z
N MET A 1 -100.54 2.27 -7.91
CA MET A 1 -99.55 1.53 -8.72
C MET A 1 -98.25 2.31 -8.79
N ASP A 2 -98.28 3.61 -9.12
CA ASP A 2 -97.10 4.50 -9.09
C ASP A 2 -96.42 4.66 -7.74
N GLU A 3 -97.17 4.72 -6.63
CA GLU A 3 -96.58 4.81 -5.28
C GLU A 3 -95.83 3.55 -4.87
N LEU A 4 -96.39 2.37 -5.16
CA LEU A 4 -95.74 1.08 -4.93
C LEU A 4 -94.46 0.93 -5.76
N ILE A 5 -94.47 1.38 -7.01
CA ILE A 5 -93.30 1.38 -7.90
C ILE A 5 -92.22 2.34 -7.37
N LYS A 6 -92.59 3.56 -6.94
CA LYS A 6 -91.65 4.51 -6.34
C LYS A 6 -91.05 4.03 -5.04
N GLN A 7 -91.84 3.37 -4.19
CA GLN A 7 -91.38 2.84 -2.91
C GLN A 7 -90.39 1.69 -3.13
N ALA A 8 -90.73 0.74 -4.01
CA ALA A 8 -89.84 -0.35 -4.39
C ALA A 8 -88.55 0.16 -5.07
N LEU A 9 -88.63 1.18 -5.94
CA LEU A 9 -87.45 1.80 -6.56
C LEU A 9 -86.54 2.45 -5.52
N ASN A 10 -87.09 3.21 -4.56
CA ASN A 10 -86.32 3.88 -3.53
C ASN A 10 -85.63 2.88 -2.60
N GLU A 11 -86.30 1.77 -2.28
CA GLU A 11 -85.74 0.68 -1.50
C GLU A 11 -84.58 0.01 -2.25
N TYR A 12 -84.76 -0.28 -3.55
CA TYR A 12 -83.73 -0.84 -4.43
C TYR A 12 -82.52 0.11 -4.60
N PHE A 13 -82.74 1.41 -4.79
CA PHE A 13 -81.68 2.42 -4.91
C PHE A 13 -80.98 2.71 -3.58
N SER A 14 -81.70 2.64 -2.46
CA SER A 14 -81.15 2.72 -1.10
C SER A 14 -80.22 1.55 -0.82
N ASP A 15 -80.66 0.34 -1.15
CA ASP A 15 -79.86 -0.87 -0.98
C ASP A 15 -78.65 -0.86 -1.91
N TYR A 16 -78.82 -0.48 -3.18
CA TYR A 16 -77.71 -0.32 -4.12
C TYR A 16 -76.65 0.68 -3.61
N LYS A 17 -77.07 1.85 -3.08
CA LYS A 17 -76.16 2.83 -2.47
C LYS A 17 -75.44 2.27 -1.26
N LYS A 18 -76.12 1.50 -0.39
CA LYS A 18 -75.49 0.84 0.76
C LYS A 18 -74.44 -0.17 0.33
N TYR A 19 -74.74 -1.05 -0.63
CA TYR A 19 -73.77 -2.02 -1.15
C TYR A 19 -72.57 -1.33 -1.79
N HIS A 20 -72.79 -0.28 -2.57
CA HIS A 20 -71.72 0.47 -3.20
C HIS A 20 -70.83 1.18 -2.17
N LEU A 21 -71.42 1.74 -1.11
CA LEU A 21 -70.68 2.34 0.01
C LEU A 21 -69.81 1.30 0.74
N ILE A 22 -70.36 0.11 1.02
CA ILE A 22 -69.65 -1.00 1.68
C ILE A 22 -68.46 -1.46 0.81
N ILE A 23 -68.68 -1.65 -0.49
CA ILE A 23 -67.62 -2.04 -1.44
C ILE A 23 -66.50 -1.00 -1.46
N LEU A 24 -66.86 0.29 -1.45
CA LEU A 24 -65.89 1.39 -1.48
C LEU A 24 -65.07 1.46 -0.19
N ILE A 25 -65.71 1.27 0.97
CA ILE A 25 -65.03 1.17 2.28
C ILE A 25 -64.07 -0.03 2.29
N SER A 26 -64.51 -1.20 1.82
CA SER A 26 -63.63 -2.38 1.69
C SER A 26 -62.42 -2.12 0.80
N PHE A 27 -62.60 -1.42 -0.32
CA PHE A 27 -61.50 -1.07 -1.22
C PHE A 27 -60.47 -0.15 -0.55
N VAL A 28 -60.93 0.85 0.19
CA VAL A 28 -60.05 1.76 0.95
C VAL A 28 -59.25 0.99 2.00
N ILE A 29 -59.88 0.07 2.73
CA ILE A 29 -59.20 -0.77 3.73
C ILE A 29 -58.13 -1.66 3.08
N ILE A 30 -58.43 -2.26 1.93
CA ILE A 30 -57.48 -3.11 1.19
C ILE A 30 -56.28 -2.30 0.70
N ILE A 31 -56.51 -1.11 0.12
CA ILE A 31 -55.44 -0.23 -0.34
C ILE A 31 -54.56 0.21 0.85
N ALA A 32 -55.17 0.58 1.97
CA ALA A 32 -54.43 0.96 3.18
C ALA A 32 -53.55 -0.19 3.70
N LEU A 33 -54.08 -1.43 3.73
CA LEU A 33 -53.31 -2.62 4.11
C LEU A 33 -52.13 -2.88 3.18
N ILE A 34 -52.33 -2.79 1.85
CA ILE A 34 -51.27 -2.97 0.86
C ILE A 34 -50.17 -1.91 1.07
N GLN A 35 -50.54 -0.64 1.30
CA GLN A 35 -49.57 0.43 1.55
C GLN A 35 -48.76 0.19 2.82
N ILE A 36 -49.38 -0.30 3.90
CA ILE A 36 -48.68 -0.65 5.14
C ILE A 36 -47.66 -1.78 4.87
N ILE A 37 -48.08 -2.84 4.19
CA ILE A 37 -47.20 -3.97 3.86
C ILE A 37 -46.03 -3.52 2.97
N GLN A 38 -46.31 -2.72 1.95
CA GLN A 38 -45.26 -2.16 1.08
C GLN A 38 -44.30 -1.27 1.86
N SER A 39 -44.79 -0.41 2.74
CA SER A 39 -43.97 0.48 3.58
C SER A 39 -43.04 -0.32 4.49
N VAL A 40 -43.54 -1.37 5.15
CA VAL A 40 -42.72 -2.26 6.00
C VAL A 40 -41.66 -2.98 5.16
N TRP A 41 -42.02 -3.49 3.98
CA TRP A 41 -41.07 -4.19 3.11
C TRP A 41 -39.97 -3.27 2.59
N VAL A 42 -40.32 -2.06 2.16
CA VAL A 42 -39.37 -1.04 1.72
C VAL A 42 -38.46 -0.60 2.87
N SER A 43 -39.01 -0.37 4.07
CA SER A 43 -38.24 -0.02 5.26
C SER A 43 -37.18 -1.07 5.58
N ASN A 44 -37.57 -2.35 5.61
CA ASN A 44 -36.66 -3.47 5.84
C ASN A 44 -35.57 -3.56 4.76
N LYS A 45 -35.91 -3.26 3.49
CA LYS A 45 -34.94 -3.26 2.39
C LYS A 45 -33.93 -2.12 2.55
N ILE A 46 -34.37 -0.92 2.91
CA ILE A 46 -33.52 0.24 3.18
C ILE A 46 -32.58 -0.04 4.36
N GLU A 47 -33.06 -0.68 5.42
CA GLU A 47 -32.24 -1.01 6.58
C GLU A 47 -31.13 -2.01 6.25
N ARG A 48 -31.44 -3.02 5.43
CA ARG A 48 -30.43 -3.95 4.88
C ARG A 48 -29.40 -3.21 4.04
N PHE A 49 -29.84 -2.36 3.10
CA PHE A 49 -28.92 -1.54 2.29
C PHE A 49 -28.02 -0.65 3.15
N LYS A 50 -28.57 0.01 4.18
CA LYS A 50 -27.80 0.84 5.10
C LYS A 50 -26.75 0.03 5.86
N THR A 51 -27.10 -1.19 6.26
CA THR A 51 -26.19 -2.11 6.94
C THR A 51 -25.07 -2.58 6.03
N ASP A 52 -25.41 -2.95 4.79
CA ASP A 52 -24.42 -3.37 3.78
C ASP A 52 -23.48 -2.23 3.39
N LEU A 53 -24.01 -1.01 3.22
CA LEU A 53 -23.22 0.20 2.98
C LEU A 53 -22.24 0.46 4.12
N LYS A 54 -22.71 0.46 5.38
CA LYS A 54 -21.82 0.61 6.55
C LYS A 54 -20.74 -0.46 6.60
N LYS A 55 -21.08 -1.73 6.30
CA LYS A 55 -20.11 -2.81 6.28
C LYS A 55 -19.07 -2.63 5.17
N SER A 56 -19.50 -2.15 4.00
CA SER A 56 -18.61 -1.83 2.89
C SER A 56 -17.69 -0.66 3.22
N GLU A 57 -18.23 0.40 3.84
CA GLU A 57 -17.49 1.56 4.31
C GLU A 57 -16.43 1.17 5.34
N ILE A 58 -16.79 0.36 6.34
CA ILE A 58 -15.83 -0.16 7.33
C ILE A 58 -14.72 -0.98 6.68
N LYS A 59 -15.06 -1.85 5.71
CA LYS A 59 -14.05 -2.64 4.97
C LYS A 59 -13.11 -1.75 4.16
N PHE A 60 -13.64 -0.74 3.49
CA PHE A 60 -12.86 0.22 2.72
C PHE A 60 -11.93 1.02 3.63
N SER A 61 -12.44 1.54 4.75
CA SER A 61 -11.65 2.25 5.76
C SER A 61 -10.52 1.38 6.31
N ARG A 62 -10.80 0.11 6.63
CA ARG A 62 -9.78 -0.82 7.13
C ARG A 62 -8.74 -1.18 6.07
N TYR A 63 -9.15 -1.34 4.81
CA TYR A 63 -8.21 -1.58 3.72
C TYR A 63 -7.28 -0.39 3.51
N ASN A 64 -7.81 0.84 3.51
CA ASN A 64 -7.01 2.06 3.40
C ASN A 64 -6.04 2.20 4.58
N GLU A 65 -6.49 1.90 5.80
CA GLU A 65 -5.62 1.92 6.98
C GLU A 65 -4.45 0.92 6.85
N LEU A 66 -4.73 -0.30 6.40
CA LEU A 66 -3.69 -1.30 6.12
C LEU A 66 -2.72 -0.81 5.05
N GLN A 67 -3.25 -0.26 3.95
CA GLN A 67 -2.44 0.27 2.86
C GLN A 67 -1.53 1.43 3.31
N ILE A 68 -2.05 2.36 4.11
CA ILE A 68 -1.28 3.46 4.70
C ILE A 68 -0.16 2.93 5.60
N ASN A 69 -0.47 1.94 6.45
CA ASN A 69 0.53 1.35 7.33
C ASN A 69 1.63 0.62 6.53
N SER A 70 1.26 -0.16 5.51
CA SER A 70 2.21 -0.84 4.62
C SER A 70 3.11 0.14 3.88
N LEU A 71 2.55 1.20 3.31
CA LEU A 71 3.33 2.25 2.64
C LEU A 71 4.30 2.94 3.62
N ARG A 72 3.92 3.09 4.89
CA ARG A 72 4.73 3.75 5.92
C ARG A 72 5.93 2.90 6.30
N GLU A 73 5.71 1.61 6.55
CA GLU A 73 6.78 0.67 6.87
C GLU A 73 7.78 0.57 5.70
N ILE A 74 7.28 0.44 4.48
CA ILE A 74 8.12 0.44 3.27
C ILE A 74 8.91 1.74 3.14
N TYR A 75 8.28 2.90 3.38
CA TYR A 75 8.97 4.19 3.34
C TYR A 75 10.11 4.27 4.35
N HIS A 76 9.88 3.85 5.60
CA HIS A 76 10.91 3.83 6.64
C HIS A 76 12.09 2.93 6.25
N LYS A 77 11.82 1.74 5.69
CA LYS A 77 12.87 0.84 5.19
C LYS A 77 13.65 1.44 4.02
N LEU A 78 12.97 2.11 3.09
CA LEU A 78 13.63 2.82 2.00
C LEU A 78 14.52 3.97 2.49
N VAL A 79 14.09 4.72 3.51
CA VAL A 79 14.92 5.79 4.11
C VAL A 79 16.15 5.21 4.77
N ALA A 80 16.00 4.15 5.57
CA ALA A 80 17.14 3.47 6.18
C ALA A 80 18.12 2.93 5.13
N PHE A 81 17.59 2.31 4.07
CA PHE A 81 18.38 1.84 2.95
C PHE A 81 19.09 2.98 2.21
N GLN A 82 18.43 4.13 2.01
CA GLN A 82 19.07 5.31 1.41
C GLN A 82 20.25 5.82 2.25
N LEU A 83 20.12 5.82 3.57
CA LEU A 83 21.21 6.20 4.47
C LEU A 83 22.40 5.26 4.31
N ALA A 84 22.17 3.94 4.32
CA ALA A 84 23.21 2.95 4.07
C ALA A 84 23.87 3.13 2.70
N ASN A 85 23.08 3.40 1.66
CA ASN A 85 23.58 3.69 0.30
C ASN A 85 24.48 4.93 0.28
N ASN A 86 24.07 6.00 0.95
CA ASN A 86 24.85 7.24 1.03
C ASN A 86 26.14 7.06 1.85
N LEU A 87 26.14 6.23 2.90
CA LEU A 87 27.33 5.96 3.70
C LEU A 87 28.45 5.30 2.89
N ILE A 88 28.11 4.49 1.88
CA ILE A 88 29.10 3.95 0.95
C ILE A 88 29.43 4.99 -0.12
N PHE A 89 28.44 5.37 -0.94
CA PHE A 89 28.69 6.04 -2.21
C PHE A 89 28.76 7.58 -2.14
N LYS A 90 28.39 8.20 -1.01
CA LYS A 90 28.52 9.65 -0.79
C LYS A 90 29.50 10.03 0.31
N SER A 91 30.27 9.06 0.80
CA SER A 91 31.35 9.34 1.74
C SER A 91 32.42 10.22 1.09
N LYS A 92 33.06 11.10 1.89
CA LYS A 92 34.16 11.93 1.41
C LYS A 92 35.36 11.04 1.04
N PRO A 93 36.19 11.41 0.05
CA PRO A 93 37.44 10.71 -0.21
C PRO A 93 38.29 10.63 1.05
N LYS A 94 39.05 9.52 1.19
CA LYS A 94 39.96 9.24 2.30
C LYS A 94 39.30 9.32 3.70
N SER A 95 38.01 9.01 3.82
CA SER A 95 37.27 9.10 5.10
C SER A 95 36.84 7.76 5.69
N VAL A 96 37.19 6.66 5.02
CA VAL A 96 36.70 5.31 5.31
C VAL A 96 37.84 4.31 5.19
N GLY A 97 38.34 3.82 6.32
CA GLY A 97 39.25 2.67 6.36
C GLY A 97 38.51 1.34 6.16
N HIS A 98 39.27 0.26 5.99
CA HIS A 98 38.84 -1.08 5.62
C HIS A 98 37.78 -1.61 6.57
N SER A 99 38.00 -1.53 7.89
CA SER A 99 37.04 -2.02 8.90
C SER A 99 35.69 -1.32 8.76
N LYS A 100 35.73 0.00 8.55
CA LYS A 100 34.54 0.82 8.42
C LYS A 100 33.84 0.58 7.08
N TYR A 101 34.60 0.37 6.01
CA TYR A 101 34.07 0.07 4.69
C TYR A 101 33.35 -1.29 4.67
N LYS A 102 33.99 -2.33 5.20
CA LYS A 102 33.42 -3.67 5.37
C LYS A 102 32.14 -3.64 6.23
N ASN A 103 32.15 -2.90 7.34
CA ASN A 103 30.95 -2.71 8.16
C ASN A 103 29.81 -2.02 7.38
N ARG A 104 30.12 -0.98 6.61
CA ARG A 104 29.12 -0.30 5.77
C ARG A 104 28.55 -1.21 4.69
N ILE A 105 29.36 -2.09 4.08
CA ILE A 105 28.87 -3.11 3.15
C ILE A 105 27.86 -4.04 3.84
N ASN A 106 28.20 -4.55 5.04
CA ASN A 106 27.28 -5.41 5.79
C ASN A 106 25.98 -4.69 6.17
N GLU A 107 26.05 -3.43 6.62
CA GLU A 107 24.89 -2.59 6.91
C GLU A 107 24.03 -2.37 5.66
N TRP A 108 24.66 -2.09 4.51
CA TRP A 108 23.96 -1.93 3.24
C TRP A 108 23.21 -3.19 2.84
N ILE A 109 23.87 -4.35 2.88
CA ILE A 109 23.25 -5.65 2.54
C ILE A 109 22.08 -5.95 3.49
N LYS A 110 22.25 -5.70 4.79
CA LYS A 110 21.20 -5.87 5.78
C LYS A 110 20.00 -4.97 5.49
N SER A 111 20.22 -3.67 5.28
CA SER A 111 19.16 -2.71 4.98
C SER A 111 18.44 -3.02 3.67
N TYR A 112 19.18 -3.49 2.65
CA TYR A 112 18.60 -3.98 1.40
C TYR A 112 17.64 -5.16 1.64
N ILE A 113 18.11 -6.21 2.33
CA ILE A 113 17.31 -7.41 2.63
C ILE A 113 16.06 -7.05 3.43
N GLU A 114 16.19 -6.19 4.45
CA GLU A 114 15.04 -5.72 5.23
C GLU A 114 14.02 -4.99 4.34
N CYS A 115 14.47 -4.11 3.44
CA CYS A 115 13.60 -3.40 2.51
C CYS A 115 12.92 -4.35 1.50
N ALA A 116 13.67 -5.30 0.94
CA ALA A 116 13.15 -6.26 -0.03
C ALA A 116 12.12 -7.20 0.61
N ASN A 117 12.37 -7.67 1.83
CA ASN A 117 11.45 -8.51 2.59
C ASN A 117 10.16 -7.77 2.98
N GLU A 118 10.30 -6.52 3.42
CA GLU A 118 9.17 -5.65 3.73
C GLU A 118 8.27 -5.46 2.50
N PHE A 119 8.88 -5.11 1.36
CA PHE A 119 8.15 -5.01 0.09
C PHE A 119 7.46 -6.31 -0.30
N ALA A 120 8.15 -7.46 -0.21
CA ALA A 120 7.59 -8.75 -0.59
C ALA A 120 6.35 -9.11 0.25
N ARG A 121 6.38 -8.80 1.56
CA ARG A 121 5.28 -9.04 2.49
C ARG A 121 4.07 -8.15 2.19
N GLU A 122 4.33 -6.86 1.98
CA GLU A 122 3.28 -5.85 1.84
C GLU A 122 2.79 -5.68 0.39
N LYS A 123 3.42 -6.37 -0.58
CA LYS A 123 3.16 -6.25 -2.03
C LYS A 123 1.69 -6.28 -2.41
N ILE A 124 0.86 -7.08 -1.72
CA ILE A 124 -0.57 -7.23 -2.01
C ILE A 124 -1.39 -5.94 -1.78
N LEU A 125 -0.91 -5.06 -0.90
CA LEU A 125 -1.57 -3.81 -0.54
C LEU A 125 -1.11 -2.63 -1.42
N LEU A 126 -0.15 -2.85 -2.33
CA LEU A 126 0.40 -1.81 -3.19
C LEU A 126 -0.35 -1.69 -4.53
N THR A 127 -0.30 -0.50 -5.12
CA THR A 127 -0.77 -0.26 -6.49
C THR A 127 0.14 -0.97 -7.50
N ASP A 128 -0.38 -1.32 -8.67
CA ASP A 128 0.42 -2.01 -9.70
C ASP A 128 1.58 -1.17 -10.22
N GLU A 129 1.41 0.16 -10.22
CA GLU A 129 2.48 1.09 -10.55
C GLU A 129 3.64 1.00 -9.54
N LEU A 130 3.34 1.03 -8.23
CA LEU A 130 4.36 0.85 -7.19
C LEU A 130 5.02 -0.52 -7.28
N LYS A 131 4.26 -1.59 -7.53
CA LYS A 131 4.82 -2.94 -7.71
C LYS A 131 5.82 -2.99 -8.86
N SER A 132 5.47 -2.38 -9.99
CA SER A 132 6.34 -2.33 -11.18
C SER A 132 7.61 -1.54 -10.90
N LEU A 133 7.47 -0.35 -10.29
CA LEU A 133 8.60 0.52 -9.94
C LEU A 133 9.56 -0.16 -8.95
N PHE A 134 9.02 -0.82 -7.91
CA PHE A 134 9.82 -1.60 -6.97
C PHE A 134 10.53 -2.78 -7.64
N THR A 135 9.86 -3.53 -8.51
CA THR A 135 10.46 -4.68 -9.20
C THR A 135 11.64 -4.24 -10.07
N ARG A 136 11.49 -3.14 -10.81
CA ARG A 136 12.60 -2.53 -11.58
C ARG A 136 13.75 -2.13 -10.67
N THR A 137 13.44 -1.50 -9.55
CA THR A 137 14.43 -0.96 -8.61
C THR A 137 15.19 -2.06 -7.88
N LEU A 138 14.50 -3.13 -7.46
CA LEU A 138 15.11 -4.30 -6.83
C LEU A 138 16.10 -5.01 -7.75
N LYS A 139 15.83 -5.06 -9.06
CA LYS A 139 16.78 -5.63 -10.03
C LYS A 139 18.13 -4.92 -9.99
N ASP A 140 18.12 -3.59 -9.99
CA ASP A 140 19.35 -2.80 -9.91
C ASP A 140 20.03 -2.99 -8.55
N PHE A 141 19.27 -3.06 -7.46
CA PHE A 141 19.84 -3.29 -6.13
C PHE A 141 20.43 -4.68 -5.96
N GLU A 142 19.87 -5.71 -6.60
CA GLU A 142 20.48 -7.03 -6.59
C GLU A 142 21.84 -7.04 -7.28
N GLU A 143 21.98 -6.32 -8.40
CA GLU A 143 23.28 -6.17 -9.04
C GLU A 143 24.28 -5.48 -8.09
N VAL A 144 23.86 -4.41 -7.40
CA VAL A 144 24.71 -3.74 -6.40
C VAL A 144 25.06 -4.67 -5.24
N LYS A 145 24.11 -5.48 -4.76
CA LYS A 145 24.33 -6.45 -3.69
C LYS A 145 25.41 -7.45 -4.08
N ASP A 146 25.32 -8.03 -5.28
CA ASP A 146 26.29 -9.00 -5.77
C ASP A 146 27.70 -8.38 -5.87
N ILE A 147 27.78 -7.15 -6.38
CA ILE A 147 29.04 -6.39 -6.45
C ILE A 147 29.64 -6.19 -5.05
N LEU A 148 28.83 -5.75 -4.08
CA LEU A 148 29.30 -5.48 -2.72
C LEU A 148 29.64 -6.77 -1.96
N MET A 149 28.95 -7.88 -2.24
CA MET A 149 29.33 -9.20 -1.70
C MET A 149 30.70 -9.63 -2.21
N THR A 150 30.96 -9.55 -3.52
CA THR A 150 32.28 -9.85 -4.07
C THR A 150 33.35 -8.93 -3.48
N GLU A 151 33.06 -7.65 -3.30
CA GLU A 151 33.99 -6.72 -2.66
C GLU A 151 34.30 -7.13 -1.23
N LYS A 152 33.29 -7.51 -0.45
CA LYS A 152 33.48 -8.02 0.91
C LYS A 152 34.31 -9.30 0.94
N GLU A 153 34.03 -10.26 0.06
CA GLU A 153 34.77 -11.51 -0.02
C GLU A 153 36.25 -11.27 -0.35
N ASN A 154 36.53 -10.29 -1.23
CA ASN A 154 37.90 -9.86 -1.49
C ASN A 154 38.55 -9.28 -0.23
N LEU A 155 37.88 -8.38 0.48
CA LEU A 155 38.40 -7.81 1.74
C LEU A 155 38.69 -8.91 2.77
N ASP A 156 37.78 -9.87 2.94
CA ASP A 156 37.93 -11.02 3.84
C ASP A 156 39.11 -11.91 3.44
N TYR A 157 39.30 -12.15 2.14
CA TYR A 157 40.45 -12.89 1.61
C TYR A 157 41.77 -12.19 1.91
N TRP A 158 41.84 -10.87 1.68
CA TRP A 158 43.05 -10.08 1.95
C TRP A 158 43.39 -10.03 3.43
N GLU A 159 42.39 -9.91 4.32
CA GLU A 159 42.58 -10.03 5.77
C GLU A 159 43.16 -11.41 6.13
N MET A 160 42.63 -12.49 5.56
CA MET A 160 43.09 -13.85 5.83
C MET A 160 44.54 -14.08 5.38
N VAL A 161 44.88 -13.68 4.14
CA VAL A 161 46.24 -13.84 3.58
C VAL A 161 47.29 -13.11 4.40
N ASN A 162 46.93 -11.95 4.96
CA ASN A 162 47.85 -11.12 5.75
C ASN A 162 47.72 -11.36 7.26
N ALA A 163 46.99 -12.39 7.70
CA ALA A 163 46.75 -12.70 9.11
C ALA A 163 46.21 -11.50 9.92
N GLY A 164 45.40 -10.65 9.29
CA GLY A 164 44.86 -9.42 9.86
C GLY A 164 45.88 -8.31 10.09
N ASN A 165 47.08 -8.39 9.50
CA ASN A 165 48.10 -7.35 9.59
C ASN A 165 47.85 -6.23 8.57
N TRP A 166 47.24 -5.14 9.05
CA TRP A 166 46.87 -3.94 8.29
C TRP A 166 48.05 -3.31 7.55
N ASN A 167 49.22 -3.26 8.19
CA ASN A 167 50.44 -2.73 7.59
C ASN A 167 50.95 -3.63 6.45
N ALA A 168 50.73 -4.94 6.51
CA ALA A 168 51.08 -5.84 5.41
C ALA A 168 50.07 -5.78 4.25
N MET A 169 48.83 -5.38 4.53
CA MET A 169 47.78 -5.24 3.50
C MET A 169 47.91 -3.95 2.69
N TYR A 170 48.36 -2.86 3.32
CA TYR A 170 48.32 -1.51 2.74
C TYR A 170 49.64 -0.75 2.78
N ASP A 171 50.70 -1.31 3.37
CA ASP A 171 51.97 -0.65 3.73
C ASP A 171 51.82 0.45 4.79
N PHE A 172 50.91 1.42 4.59
CA PHE A 172 50.64 2.57 5.49
C PHE A 172 49.14 2.97 5.48
N GLU A 173 48.68 3.68 6.52
CA GLU A 173 47.27 4.13 6.65
C GLU A 173 46.80 5.04 5.49
N ASP A 174 47.66 5.93 4.99
CA ASP A 174 47.31 6.80 3.86
C ASP A 174 47.04 5.99 2.56
N ASN A 175 47.76 4.88 2.38
CA ASN A 175 47.58 3.98 1.24
C ASN A 175 46.29 3.16 1.36
N GLU A 176 45.88 2.80 2.58
CA GLU A 176 44.59 2.15 2.85
C GLU A 176 43.44 3.05 2.40
N LEU A 177 43.46 4.30 2.88
CA LEU A 177 42.43 5.28 2.57
C LEU A 177 42.34 5.57 1.07
N ASP A 178 43.48 5.62 0.37
CA ASP A 178 43.55 5.85 -1.07
C ASP A 178 43.07 4.65 -1.88
N THR A 179 43.45 3.44 -1.48
CA THR A 179 43.02 2.20 -2.14
C THR A 179 41.50 2.04 -2.06
N ILE A 180 40.94 2.19 -0.86
CA ILE A 180 39.49 2.08 -0.64
C ILE A 180 38.75 3.21 -1.35
N SER A 181 39.24 4.44 -1.28
CA SER A 181 38.60 5.55 -1.99
C SER A 181 38.57 5.31 -3.50
N SER A 182 39.66 4.82 -4.07
CA SER A 182 39.74 4.46 -5.49
C SER A 182 38.78 3.34 -5.87
N GLN A 183 38.65 2.31 -5.02
CA GLN A 183 37.67 1.24 -5.21
C GLN A 183 36.24 1.78 -5.19
N ILE A 184 35.87 2.58 -4.19
CA ILE A 184 34.53 3.17 -4.10
C ILE A 184 34.23 4.04 -5.32
N GLU A 185 35.17 4.87 -5.79
CA GLU A 185 34.98 5.68 -7.01
C GLU A 185 34.74 4.81 -8.25
N LYS A 186 35.52 3.73 -8.43
CA LYS A 186 35.28 2.76 -9.52
C LYS A 186 33.90 2.10 -9.44
N LEU A 187 33.41 1.81 -8.23
CA LEU A 187 32.08 1.27 -8.03
C LEU A 187 30.99 2.29 -8.39
N LYS A 188 31.15 3.55 -7.99
CA LYS A 188 30.21 4.64 -8.34
C LYS A 188 30.02 4.79 -9.84
N ASP A 189 30.97 4.35 -10.66
CA ASP A 189 30.84 4.47 -12.10
C ASP A 189 29.85 3.48 -12.75
N LYS A 190 29.51 2.39 -12.05
CA LYS A 190 28.57 1.39 -12.52
C LYS A 190 27.15 1.97 -12.62
N SER A 191 26.45 1.62 -13.70
CA SER A 191 25.10 2.14 -14.00
C SER A 191 24.08 1.81 -12.91
N SER A 192 24.13 0.59 -12.36
CA SER A 192 23.27 0.15 -11.25
C SER A 192 23.44 1.02 -10.00
N ILE A 193 24.68 1.40 -9.68
CA ILE A 193 24.99 2.28 -8.54
C ILE A 193 24.55 3.71 -8.80
N LYS A 194 24.81 4.26 -10.01
CA LYS A 194 24.33 5.59 -10.43
C LYS A 194 22.79 5.68 -10.38
N ASN A 195 22.12 4.62 -10.81
CA ASN A 195 20.67 4.55 -10.81
C ASN A 195 20.08 4.32 -9.42
N SER A 196 20.84 3.73 -8.49
CA SER A 196 20.32 3.34 -7.18
C SER A 196 19.71 4.52 -6.43
N GLU A 197 20.40 5.67 -6.36
CA GLU A 197 19.86 6.86 -5.69
C GLU A 197 18.62 7.40 -6.39
N LYS A 198 18.63 7.44 -7.73
CA LYS A 198 17.50 7.91 -8.52
C LYS A 198 16.27 7.04 -8.25
N HIS A 199 16.44 5.73 -8.27
CA HIS A 199 15.36 4.77 -8.05
C HIS A 199 14.81 4.81 -6.61
N ILE A 200 15.67 4.93 -5.59
CA ILE A 200 15.23 5.16 -4.20
C ILE A 200 14.39 6.43 -4.10
N ARG A 201 14.85 7.53 -4.72
CA ARG A 201 14.14 8.82 -4.67
C ARG A 201 12.80 8.77 -5.40
N GLU A 202 12.77 8.15 -6.58
CA GLU A 202 11.55 7.96 -7.38
C GLU A 202 10.51 7.15 -6.60
N LEU A 203 10.93 6.06 -5.94
CA LEU A 203 10.07 5.26 -5.07
C LEU A 203 9.50 6.07 -3.92
N ARG A 204 10.35 6.82 -3.19
CA ARG A 204 9.91 7.66 -2.07
C ARG A 204 8.88 8.70 -2.50
N ASN A 205 9.15 9.42 -3.59
CA ASN A 205 8.23 10.42 -4.12
C ASN A 205 6.90 9.79 -4.53
N LYS A 206 6.92 8.60 -5.14
CA LYS A 206 5.69 7.93 -5.55
C LYS A 206 4.87 7.46 -4.34
N ILE A 207 5.53 6.96 -3.30
CA ILE A 207 4.88 6.60 -2.03
C ILE A 207 4.25 7.84 -1.39
N GLU A 208 4.95 8.98 -1.38
CA GLU A 208 4.42 10.25 -0.85
C GLU A 208 3.18 10.72 -1.63
N ILE A 209 3.18 10.62 -2.96
CA ILE A 209 2.01 10.93 -3.80
C ILE A 209 0.82 10.01 -3.44
N GLU A 210 1.06 8.72 -3.27
CA GLU A 210 0.01 7.78 -2.85
C GLU A 210 -0.53 8.08 -1.45
N PHE A 211 0.33 8.52 -0.52
CA PHE A 211 -0.12 8.99 0.79
C PHE A 211 -1.04 10.21 0.70
N THR A 212 -0.66 11.22 -0.08
CA THR A 212 -1.50 12.41 -0.26
C THR A 212 -2.85 12.04 -0.87
N ARG A 213 -2.85 11.17 -1.89
CA ARG A 213 -4.08 10.71 -2.55
C ARG A 213 -5.04 9.95 -1.63
N MET A 214 -4.53 9.30 -0.59
CA MET A 214 -5.35 8.56 0.38
C MET A 214 -5.80 9.42 1.57
N ALA A 215 -5.18 10.59 1.75
CA ALA A 215 -5.52 11.55 2.79
C ALA A 215 -6.58 12.57 2.35
N ASP A 216 -6.72 12.77 1.03
CA ASP A 216 -7.78 13.56 0.37
C ASP A 216 -9.05 12.74 0.12
#